data_AF-A0A522G3A6-F1
#
_entry.id   AF-A0A522G3A6-F1
#
_cell.length_a   1.000
_cell.length_b   1.000
_cell.length_c   1.000
_cell.angle_alpha   90.00
_cell.angle_beta   90.00
_cell.angle_gamma   90.00
#
_symmetry.space_group_name_H-M   'P 1'
#
loop_
_entity.id
_entity.type
_entity.pdbx_description
1 polymer ?
#
loop_
_entity_poly.entity_id
_entity_poly.type
_entity_poly.pdbx_seq_one_letter_code
_entity_poly.pdbx_strand_id
1 'polypeptide(L)'
;MIDTVFDKFKKAFGFYPTSVGAWWNDSFSLGYMKDKYGITANLTCADQFETDGYHIWGQYWSAPFYPSKYHAGIPAKDLNSKLDLVTIQWAPREPLNGYNSSLYSSQDYFTLGLNKDYVEKLIRLYAGNRESNFGQVTLGLEGDFSAEAYQGVYAQEMQFVADLVSKENYKATNMQQFSSWYRSEFRDKTPDYFVESDDLLGKDQKAIWYQSSNYRVGLVYDEEQSRLTIIDLRAYFNNFSEPYYISPNSQIDLFINIPSVIDSISNPQSKWEINNIKLKLTEKKEDGYYLSFDNNREIRLTENSIIFDNFKKFNLPVIVKNSPILNAKKNDNSLEISPKETFPYKEDGLVFPGL
;
A
#
# COMPACT_ATOMS: atom_id res chain seq x y z
N MET A 1 17.25 16.59 15.65
CA MET A 1 16.83 17.10 14.33
C MET A 1 15.39 17.59 14.35
N ILE A 2 14.41 16.73 14.69
CA ILE A 2 12.97 17.05 14.72
C ILE A 2 12.70 18.39 15.42
N ASP A 3 13.12 18.52 16.69
CA ASP A 3 12.90 19.75 17.45
C ASP A 3 13.40 21.01 16.75
N THR A 4 14.59 20.94 16.16
CA THR A 4 15.20 22.06 15.44
C THR A 4 14.39 22.45 14.21
N VAL A 5 13.88 21.47 13.45
CA VAL A 5 13.05 21.72 12.27
C VAL A 5 11.69 22.31 12.68
N PHE A 6 11.07 21.75 13.71
CA PHE A 6 9.78 22.21 14.23
C PHE A 6 9.86 23.62 14.82
N ASP A 7 10.93 23.93 15.55
CA ASP A 7 11.15 25.28 16.10
C ASP A 7 11.42 26.30 14.99
N LYS A 8 12.15 25.91 13.94
CA LYS A 8 12.33 26.76 12.75
C LYS A 8 11.00 27.01 12.04
N PHE A 9 10.19 25.97 11.85
CA PHE A 9 8.85 26.09 11.26
C PHE A 9 7.98 27.04 12.10
N LYS A 10 7.93 26.86 13.42
CA LYS A 10 7.16 27.73 14.31
C LYS A 10 7.64 29.18 14.29
N LYS A 11 8.96 29.43 14.20
CA LYS A 11 9.49 30.78 14.05
C LYS A 11 9.06 31.44 12.73
N ALA A 12 8.94 30.67 11.66
CA ALA A 12 8.54 31.16 10.34
C ALA A 12 7.02 31.37 10.21
N PHE A 13 6.21 30.46 10.75
CA PHE A 13 4.76 30.41 10.51
C PHE A 13 3.89 30.70 11.74
N GLY A 14 4.47 30.76 12.95
CA GLY A 14 3.77 31.08 14.20
C GLY A 14 3.10 29.88 14.90
N PHE A 15 3.12 28.69 14.31
CA PHE A 15 2.54 27.46 14.89
C PHE A 15 3.41 26.23 14.54
N TYR A 16 3.24 25.12 15.25
CA TYR A 16 3.90 23.85 14.91
C TYR A 16 3.12 23.11 13.80
N PRO A 17 3.80 22.40 12.88
CA PRO A 17 3.12 21.74 11.77
C PRO A 17 2.22 20.59 12.26
N THR A 18 1.06 20.42 11.63
CA THR A 18 0.16 19.28 11.87
C THR A 18 0.45 18.09 10.93
N SER A 19 1.12 18.37 9.82
CA SER A 19 1.47 17.41 8.77
C SER A 19 2.98 17.42 8.56
N VAL A 20 3.58 16.24 8.46
CA VAL A 20 5.00 16.07 8.15
C VAL A 20 5.17 15.19 6.93
N GLY A 21 6.29 15.32 6.23
CA GLY A 21 6.61 14.49 5.07
C GLY A 21 8.09 14.26 4.93
N ALA A 22 8.45 13.03 4.62
CA ALA A 22 9.78 12.60 4.22
C ALA A 22 9.63 11.33 3.38
N TRP A 23 10.70 10.90 2.71
CA TRP A 23 10.71 9.59 2.04
C TRP A 23 10.43 8.46 3.05
N TRP A 24 10.96 8.58 4.26
CA TRP A 24 10.63 7.71 5.38
C TRP A 24 10.64 8.48 6.70
N ASN A 25 9.58 8.31 7.49
CA ASN A 25 9.55 8.69 8.90
C ASN A 25 9.34 7.40 9.70
N ASP A 26 10.35 7.00 10.47
CA ASP A 26 10.27 5.80 11.30
C ASP A 26 9.21 5.94 12.41
N SER A 27 8.73 4.81 12.94
CA SER A 27 7.63 4.77 13.92
C SER A 27 8.00 5.42 15.25
N PHE A 28 9.27 5.38 15.66
CA PHE A 28 9.75 6.05 16.86
C PHE A 28 9.65 7.58 16.71
N SER A 29 10.15 8.11 15.60
CA SER A 29 10.10 9.53 15.23
C SER A 29 8.67 10.01 15.07
N LEU A 30 7.80 9.21 14.44
CA LEU A 30 6.36 9.50 14.33
C LEU A 30 5.68 9.58 15.70
N GLY A 31 5.95 8.61 16.59
CA GLY A 31 5.46 8.63 17.97
C GLY A 31 5.90 9.88 18.71
N TYR A 32 7.19 10.22 18.63
CA TYR A 32 7.73 11.43 19.24
C TYR A 32 7.07 12.72 18.70
N MET A 33 6.95 12.85 17.37
CA MET A 33 6.31 14.02 16.75
C MET A 33 4.84 14.13 17.14
N LYS A 34 4.12 13.00 17.23
CA LYS A 34 2.73 12.97 17.66
C LYS A 34 2.60 13.44 19.10
N ASP A 35 3.36 12.85 20.02
CA ASP A 35 3.21 13.10 21.45
C ASP A 35 3.66 14.51 21.85
N LYS A 36 4.74 15.00 21.24
CA LYS A 36 5.30 16.32 21.57
C LYS A 36 4.65 17.47 20.80
N TYR A 37 4.36 17.27 19.51
CA TYR A 37 3.93 18.34 18.61
C TYR A 37 2.50 18.20 18.08
N GLY A 38 1.83 17.07 18.34
CA GLY A 38 0.44 16.87 17.95
C GLY A 38 0.23 16.69 16.45
N ILE A 39 1.22 16.16 15.73
CA ILE A 39 1.03 15.85 14.30
C ILE A 39 -0.09 14.82 14.13
N THR A 40 -0.83 14.93 13.03
CA THR A 40 -1.92 13.98 12.71
C THR A 40 -1.75 13.36 11.34
N ALA A 41 -0.83 13.84 10.50
CA ALA A 41 -0.60 13.32 9.16
C ALA A 41 0.89 13.14 8.86
N ASN A 42 1.21 12.03 8.20
CA ASN A 42 2.54 11.66 7.74
C ASN A 42 2.48 11.39 6.23
N LEU A 43 3.30 12.06 5.43
CA LEU A 43 3.54 11.70 4.05
C LEU A 43 4.78 10.80 4.00
N THR A 44 4.68 9.64 3.35
CA THR A 44 5.77 8.67 3.18
C THR A 44 5.91 8.27 1.72
N CYS A 45 7.09 7.76 1.34
CA CYS A 45 7.27 7.12 0.05
C CYS A 45 6.29 5.95 -0.11
N ALA A 46 5.67 5.84 -1.28
CA ALA A 46 4.87 4.69 -1.70
C ALA A 46 5.73 3.43 -1.75
N ASP A 47 5.09 2.26 -1.80
CA ASP A 47 5.80 1.00 -1.89
C ASP A 47 6.76 1.00 -3.10
N GLN A 48 8.05 0.84 -2.82
CA GLN A 48 9.13 1.02 -3.77
C GLN A 48 10.22 -0.01 -3.48
N PHE A 49 10.40 -0.95 -4.42
CA PHE A 49 11.38 -2.01 -4.26
C PHE A 49 12.82 -1.48 -4.20
N GLU A 50 13.15 -0.56 -5.11
CA GLU A 50 14.47 0.09 -5.20
C GLU A 50 14.38 1.34 -6.10
N THR A 51 14.60 2.53 -5.53
CA THR A 51 14.87 3.78 -6.29
C THR A 51 15.58 4.76 -5.34
N ASP A 52 16.60 5.48 -5.81
CA ASP A 52 17.32 6.51 -5.05
C ASP A 52 17.88 6.07 -3.69
N GLY A 53 18.31 4.81 -3.57
CA GLY A 53 18.82 4.24 -2.32
C GLY A 53 17.73 3.88 -1.29
N TYR A 54 16.45 4.03 -1.64
CA TYR A 54 15.32 3.63 -0.81
C TYR A 54 14.74 2.29 -1.29
N HIS A 55 14.83 1.30 -0.40
CA HIS A 55 14.21 -0.02 -0.52
C HIS A 55 13.09 -0.14 0.51
N ILE A 56 11.92 0.41 0.19
CA ILE A 56 10.75 0.46 1.07
C ILE A 56 9.67 -0.46 0.50
N TRP A 57 9.66 -1.71 0.94
CA TRP A 57 8.88 -2.77 0.29
C TRP A 57 7.99 -3.53 1.26
N GLY A 58 6.71 -3.67 0.91
CA GLY A 58 5.74 -4.45 1.67
C GLY A 58 4.67 -3.66 2.42
N GLN A 59 4.65 -2.33 2.31
CA GLN A 59 3.62 -1.45 2.90
C GLN A 59 2.24 -1.70 2.28
N TYR A 60 1.21 -0.95 2.66
CA TYR A 60 0.02 -0.91 1.82
C TYR A 60 0.36 -0.44 0.41
N TRP A 61 -0.30 -1.00 -0.59
CA TRP A 61 -0.21 -0.55 -1.98
C TRP A 61 -1.07 0.70 -2.17
N SER A 62 -0.42 1.87 -2.29
CA SER A 62 -1.03 3.16 -2.64
C SER A 62 -2.29 3.53 -1.85
N ALA A 63 -2.33 3.21 -0.55
CA ALA A 63 -3.48 3.55 0.30
C ALA A 63 -3.06 4.14 1.65
N PRO A 64 -3.84 5.09 2.20
CA PRO A 64 -3.67 5.59 3.55
C PRO A 64 -3.98 4.55 4.63
N PHE A 65 -3.25 4.63 5.74
CA PHE A 65 -3.42 3.75 6.90
C PHE A 65 -2.95 4.41 8.20
N TYR A 66 -3.40 3.87 9.34
CA TYR A 66 -2.75 4.14 10.63
C TYR A 66 -1.52 3.25 10.79
N PRO A 67 -0.32 3.81 10.98
CA PRO A 67 0.87 3.00 11.19
C PRO A 67 0.90 2.38 12.58
N SER A 68 1.63 1.26 12.71
CA SER A 68 1.99 0.68 14.00
C SER A 68 3.05 1.53 14.70
N LYS A 69 2.98 1.63 16.03
CA LYS A 69 4.01 2.26 16.88
C LYS A 69 5.33 1.51 16.94
N TYR A 70 5.38 0.33 16.34
CA TYR A 70 6.56 -0.51 16.23
C TYR A 70 7.16 -0.50 14.82
N HIS A 71 6.40 -0.11 13.79
CA HIS A 71 6.88 -0.11 12.41
C HIS A 71 6.02 0.80 11.52
N ALA A 72 6.63 1.84 10.94
CA ALA A 72 5.88 2.88 10.21
C ALA A 72 5.21 2.38 8.92
N GLY A 73 5.78 1.35 8.29
CA GLY A 73 5.27 0.73 7.07
C GLY A 73 4.16 -0.30 7.21
N ILE A 74 3.77 -0.70 8.42
CA ILE A 74 2.68 -1.69 8.61
C ILE A 74 1.46 -1.01 9.22
N PRO A 75 0.24 -1.43 8.82
CA PRO A 75 -0.97 -0.98 9.48
C PRO A 75 -1.01 -1.46 10.94
N ALA A 76 -1.50 -0.61 11.83
CA ALA A 76 -1.83 -1.03 13.18
C ALA A 76 -3.02 -1.99 13.17
N LYS A 77 -2.89 -3.14 13.84
CA LYS A 77 -3.95 -4.15 13.96
C LYS A 77 -5.03 -3.78 14.98
N ASP A 78 -4.64 -3.04 16.01
CA ASP A 78 -5.52 -2.72 17.13
C ASP A 78 -5.15 -1.37 17.77
N LEU A 79 -5.98 -0.93 18.71
CA LEU A 79 -5.82 0.33 19.42
C LEU A 79 -4.50 0.43 20.21
N ASN A 80 -3.93 -0.69 20.66
CA ASN A 80 -2.71 -0.68 21.46
C ASN A 80 -1.46 -0.48 20.60
N SER A 81 -1.46 -0.99 19.37
CA SER A 81 -0.36 -0.79 18.42
C SER A 81 -0.53 0.47 17.57
N LYS A 82 -1.73 1.07 17.52
CA LYS A 82 -2.02 2.24 16.69
C LYS A 82 -1.27 3.51 17.10
N LEU A 83 -0.47 4.05 16.17
CA LEU A 83 -0.15 5.47 16.16
C LEU A 83 -1.32 6.22 15.55
N ASP A 84 -2.02 7.01 16.36
CA ASP A 84 -3.21 7.76 15.96
C ASP A 84 -2.85 9.01 15.12
N LEU A 85 -2.28 8.76 13.95
CA LEU A 85 -2.00 9.69 12.84
C LEU A 85 -2.16 8.92 11.53
N VAL A 86 -2.42 9.61 10.43
CA VAL A 86 -2.66 8.96 9.13
C VAL A 86 -1.42 9.04 8.26
N THR A 87 -0.89 7.88 7.88
CA THR A 87 0.13 7.78 6.84
C THR A 87 -0.54 7.85 5.47
N ILE A 88 -0.01 8.71 4.61
CA ILE A 88 -0.44 8.98 3.24
C ILE A 88 0.77 8.71 2.34
N GLN A 89 0.57 8.02 1.22
CA GLN A 89 1.68 7.62 0.35
C GLN A 89 1.87 8.58 -0.83
N TRP A 90 3.15 8.76 -1.17
CA TRP A 90 3.64 9.52 -2.32
C TRP A 90 4.69 8.70 -3.07
N ALA A 91 4.62 8.47 -4.39
CA ALA A 91 3.56 8.82 -5.33
C ALA A 91 2.71 7.57 -5.61
N PRO A 92 1.36 7.66 -5.62
CA PRO A 92 0.49 6.54 -5.99
C PRO A 92 0.97 5.85 -7.26
N ARG A 93 1.12 4.52 -7.20
CA ARG A 93 1.66 3.70 -8.28
C ARG A 93 0.52 2.99 -9.02
N GLU A 94 0.63 2.83 -10.33
CA GLU A 94 -0.34 2.06 -11.09
C GLU A 94 -0.31 0.57 -10.67
N PRO A 95 -1.46 -0.08 -10.40
CA PRO A 95 -1.50 -1.43 -9.82
C PRO A 95 -0.72 -2.55 -10.51
N LEU A 96 -0.55 -2.51 -11.83
CA LEU A 96 0.09 -3.57 -12.61
C LEU A 96 1.57 -3.28 -12.93
N ASN A 97 1.83 -2.22 -13.68
CA ASN A 97 3.16 -1.83 -14.13
C ASN A 97 3.94 -1.14 -13.00
N GLY A 98 3.25 -0.42 -12.10
CA GLY A 98 3.84 0.18 -10.90
C GLY A 98 4.43 -0.84 -9.93
N TYR A 99 3.92 -2.07 -9.92
CA TYR A 99 4.50 -3.17 -9.17
C TYR A 99 5.90 -3.55 -9.67
N ASN A 100 6.17 -3.40 -10.97
CA ASN A 100 7.45 -3.73 -11.57
C ASN A 100 8.42 -2.54 -11.64
N SER A 101 7.91 -1.31 -11.64
CA SER A 101 8.73 -0.10 -11.70
C SER A 101 8.01 1.07 -11.06
N SER A 102 8.70 1.76 -10.14
CA SER A 102 8.22 2.97 -9.48
C SER A 102 7.85 4.08 -10.48
N LEU A 103 8.43 4.10 -11.68
CA LEU A 103 8.21 5.14 -12.67
C LEU A 103 6.75 5.20 -13.21
N TYR A 104 5.99 4.12 -13.05
CA TYR A 104 4.55 4.08 -13.35
C TYR A 104 3.74 4.66 -12.18
N SER A 105 3.87 5.98 -11.99
CA SER A 105 3.26 6.71 -10.87
C SER A 105 2.64 8.02 -11.29
N SER A 106 1.92 8.65 -10.36
CA SER A 106 1.41 10.00 -10.59
C SER A 106 2.49 11.07 -10.74
N GLN A 107 3.72 10.84 -10.26
CA GLN A 107 4.81 11.81 -10.34
C GLN A 107 5.70 11.57 -11.58
N ASP A 108 6.04 10.32 -11.86
CA ASP A 108 7.20 10.00 -12.71
C ASP A 108 6.81 9.59 -14.13
N TYR A 109 5.49 9.44 -14.41
CA TYR A 109 4.99 8.87 -15.67
C TYR A 109 5.53 9.56 -16.92
N PHE A 110 5.72 10.87 -16.89
CA PHE A 110 6.18 11.64 -18.06
C PHE A 110 7.64 11.32 -18.42
N THR A 111 8.45 10.81 -17.48
CA THR A 111 9.82 10.35 -17.75
C THR A 111 9.84 9.11 -18.64
N LEU A 112 8.74 8.35 -18.66
CA LEU A 112 8.52 7.21 -19.54
C LEU A 112 7.90 7.60 -20.90
N GLY A 113 7.70 8.90 -21.16
CA GLY A 113 6.99 9.39 -22.34
C GLY A 113 5.47 9.18 -22.28
N LEU A 114 4.92 8.81 -21.12
CA LEU A 114 3.47 8.72 -20.92
C LEU A 114 2.88 10.13 -20.85
N ASN A 115 1.64 10.27 -21.31
CA ASN A 115 0.96 11.56 -21.43
C ASN A 115 -0.07 11.76 -20.30
N LYS A 116 -0.76 12.90 -20.33
CA LYS A 116 -1.79 13.23 -19.33
C LYS A 116 -2.91 12.19 -19.20
N ASP A 117 -3.26 11.47 -20.28
CA ASP A 117 -4.34 10.49 -20.24
C ASP A 117 -4.02 9.35 -19.26
N TYR A 118 -2.73 9.02 -19.10
CA TYR A 118 -2.28 8.05 -18.11
C TYR A 118 -2.54 8.53 -16.68
N VAL A 119 -2.08 9.74 -16.32
CA VAL A 119 -2.23 10.25 -14.95
C VAL A 119 -3.70 10.57 -14.64
N GLU A 120 -4.49 11.04 -15.61
CA GLU A 120 -5.92 11.27 -15.45
C GLU A 120 -6.66 9.96 -15.11
N LYS A 121 -6.32 8.85 -15.79
CA LYS A 121 -6.85 7.51 -15.46
C LYS A 121 -6.41 7.06 -14.06
N LEU A 122 -5.15 7.25 -13.71
CA LEU A 122 -4.61 6.87 -12.39
C LEU A 122 -5.27 7.66 -11.25
N ILE A 123 -5.50 8.97 -11.45
CA ILE A 123 -6.24 9.82 -10.51
C ILE A 123 -7.66 9.30 -10.33
N ARG A 124 -8.37 8.99 -11.42
CA ARG A 124 -9.74 8.46 -11.35
C ARG A 124 -9.80 7.09 -10.70
N LEU A 125 -8.82 6.22 -10.95
CA LEU A 125 -8.73 4.90 -10.33
C LEU A 125 -8.71 5.00 -8.80
N TYR A 126 -7.84 5.86 -8.25
CA TYR A 126 -7.65 5.97 -6.81
C TYR A 126 -8.66 6.90 -6.12
N ALA A 127 -8.82 8.14 -6.61
CA ALA A 127 -9.75 9.10 -6.00
C ALA A 127 -11.23 8.74 -6.26
N GLY A 128 -11.49 8.08 -7.39
CA GLY A 128 -12.83 7.62 -7.77
C GLY A 128 -13.19 6.25 -7.22
N ASN A 129 -12.32 5.59 -6.45
CA ASN A 129 -12.58 4.26 -5.91
C ASN A 129 -13.87 4.23 -5.08
N ARG A 130 -14.86 3.44 -5.54
CA ARG A 130 -16.14 3.19 -4.85
C ARG A 130 -16.26 1.77 -4.29
N GLU A 131 -15.34 0.89 -4.66
CA GLU A 131 -15.27 -0.47 -4.13
C GLU A 131 -14.72 -0.48 -2.71
N SER A 132 -13.83 0.45 -2.38
CA SER A 132 -13.34 0.67 -1.02
C SER A 132 -14.25 1.58 -0.21
N ASN A 133 -14.04 1.61 1.12
CA ASN A 133 -14.75 2.53 2.01
C ASN A 133 -14.44 4.02 1.72
N PHE A 134 -13.39 4.28 0.94
CA PHE A 134 -13.01 5.60 0.47
C PHE A 134 -12.16 5.51 -0.79
N GLY A 135 -12.02 6.63 -1.50
CA GLY A 135 -11.01 6.82 -2.55
C GLY A 135 -10.10 7.99 -2.19
N GLN A 136 -8.79 7.84 -2.42
CA GLN A 136 -7.80 8.87 -2.16
C GLN A 136 -6.63 8.75 -3.11
N VAL A 137 -6.17 9.89 -3.65
CA VAL A 137 -4.92 9.99 -4.41
C VAL A 137 -4.13 11.18 -3.89
N THR A 138 -2.81 11.02 -3.80
CA THR A 138 -1.88 12.11 -3.46
C THR A 138 -1.18 12.56 -4.72
N LEU A 139 -1.11 13.87 -4.96
CA LEU A 139 -0.49 14.44 -6.15
C LEU A 139 0.56 15.48 -5.78
N GLY A 140 1.60 15.51 -6.59
CA GLY A 140 2.51 16.63 -6.75
C GLY A 140 3.85 16.21 -7.31
N LEU A 141 4.80 17.14 -7.28
CA LEU A 141 6.15 16.97 -7.83
C LEU A 141 7.21 17.28 -6.78
N GLU A 142 8.36 16.63 -6.88
CA GLU A 142 9.54 16.96 -6.08
C GLU A 142 10.07 18.36 -6.38
N GLY A 143 10.71 18.96 -5.39
CA GLY A 143 11.17 20.35 -5.44
C GLY A 143 12.37 20.60 -6.35
N ASP A 144 13.02 19.56 -6.84
CA ASP A 144 14.19 19.59 -7.73
C ASP A 144 13.84 19.50 -9.22
N PHE A 145 12.57 19.26 -9.56
CA PHE A 145 12.08 19.36 -10.94
C PHE A 145 12.18 20.79 -11.49
N SER A 146 12.34 20.90 -12.81
CA SER A 146 12.52 22.19 -13.49
C SER A 146 11.24 23.03 -13.50
N ALA A 147 11.39 24.35 -13.69
CA ALA A 147 10.24 25.26 -13.78
C ALA A 147 9.27 24.87 -14.90
N GLU A 148 9.79 24.31 -16.00
CA GLU A 148 9.01 23.81 -17.12
C GLU A 148 8.15 22.60 -16.74
N ALA A 149 8.64 21.70 -15.88
CA ALA A 149 7.85 20.58 -15.37
C ALA A 149 6.67 21.08 -14.51
N TYR A 150 6.89 22.11 -13.68
CA TYR A 150 5.82 22.73 -12.89
C TYR A 150 4.78 23.45 -13.76
N GLN A 151 5.22 24.24 -14.75
CA GLN A 151 4.32 24.96 -15.65
C GLN A 151 3.60 24.04 -16.65
N GLY A 152 4.19 22.89 -16.95
CA GLY A 152 3.65 21.89 -17.87
C GLY A 152 2.86 20.81 -17.15
N VAL A 153 3.56 19.81 -16.61
CA VAL A 153 3.01 18.58 -16.02
C VAL A 153 2.11 18.90 -14.83
N TYR A 154 2.65 19.57 -13.80
CA TYR A 154 1.91 19.81 -12.58
C TYR A 154 0.71 20.76 -12.79
N ALA A 155 0.86 21.79 -13.62
CA ALA A 155 -0.24 22.68 -13.96
C ALA A 155 -1.40 21.94 -14.65
N GLN A 156 -1.10 20.98 -15.53
CA GLN A 156 -2.13 20.15 -16.18
C GLN A 156 -2.84 19.25 -15.17
N GLU A 157 -2.11 18.60 -14.26
CA GLU A 157 -2.70 17.81 -13.18
C GLU A 157 -3.62 18.66 -12.30
N MET A 158 -3.17 19.86 -11.89
CA MET A 158 -3.97 20.76 -11.07
C MET A 158 -5.22 21.26 -11.80
N GLN A 159 -5.13 21.52 -13.11
CA GLN A 159 -6.30 21.86 -13.91
C GLN A 159 -7.31 20.71 -13.99
N PHE A 160 -6.83 19.48 -14.15
CA PHE A 160 -7.68 18.30 -14.15
C PHE A 160 -8.36 18.08 -12.77
N VAL A 161 -7.62 18.24 -11.67
CA VAL A 161 -8.20 18.19 -10.32
C VAL A 161 -9.24 19.29 -10.11
N ALA A 162 -8.99 20.51 -10.58
CA ALA A 162 -9.97 21.61 -10.51
C ALA A 162 -11.24 21.28 -11.30
N ASP A 163 -11.11 20.63 -12.45
CA ASP A 163 -12.24 20.14 -13.24
C ASP A 163 -13.02 19.05 -12.52
N LEU A 164 -12.35 18.05 -11.93
CA LEU A 164 -12.99 17.01 -11.12
C LEU A 164 -13.77 17.61 -9.94
N VAL A 165 -13.21 18.59 -9.24
CA VAL A 165 -13.85 19.22 -8.08
C VAL A 165 -15.03 20.12 -8.49
N SER A 166 -14.95 20.80 -9.62
CA SER A 166 -15.99 21.74 -10.07
C SER A 166 -17.14 21.09 -10.85
N LYS A 167 -16.86 19.98 -11.54
CA LYS A 167 -17.79 19.32 -12.47
C LYS A 167 -18.28 17.95 -11.97
N GLU A 168 -17.55 17.33 -11.05
CA GLU A 168 -17.83 15.98 -10.55
C GLU A 168 -17.81 15.93 -9.01
N ASN A 169 -18.11 14.77 -8.41
CA ASN A 169 -18.17 14.61 -6.95
C ASN A 169 -16.80 14.24 -6.35
N TYR A 170 -15.83 15.14 -6.49
CA TYR A 170 -14.48 15.04 -5.92
C TYR A 170 -14.20 16.20 -4.97
N LYS A 171 -13.25 16.01 -4.05
CA LYS A 171 -12.83 17.03 -3.11
C LYS A 171 -11.31 17.15 -3.07
N ALA A 172 -10.80 18.34 -3.35
CA ALA A 172 -9.42 18.70 -3.03
C ALA A 172 -9.30 18.97 -1.52
N THR A 173 -8.30 18.38 -0.89
CA THR A 173 -8.05 18.48 0.56
C THR A 173 -6.55 18.59 0.81
N ASN A 174 -6.15 19.21 1.90
CA ASN A 174 -4.79 19.07 2.42
C ASN A 174 -4.67 17.86 3.36
N MET A 175 -3.43 17.49 3.71
CA MET A 175 -3.16 16.33 4.58
C MET A 175 -3.82 16.43 5.96
N GLN A 176 -3.88 17.63 6.56
CA GLN A 176 -4.48 17.83 7.87
C GLN A 176 -6.00 17.57 7.83
N GLN A 177 -6.67 18.13 6.82
CA GLN A 177 -8.10 17.95 6.59
C GLN A 177 -8.43 16.49 6.27
N PHE A 178 -7.62 15.83 5.44
CA PHE A 178 -7.79 14.42 5.12
C PHE A 178 -7.62 13.54 6.37
N SER A 179 -6.54 13.73 7.12
CA SER A 179 -6.29 13.02 8.37
C SER A 179 -7.41 13.23 9.38
N SER A 180 -7.93 14.46 9.50
CA SER A 180 -9.05 14.76 10.41
C SER A 180 -10.32 14.00 10.02
N TRP A 181 -10.65 13.96 8.72
CA TRP A 181 -11.79 13.19 8.21
C TRP A 181 -11.59 11.68 8.42
N TYR A 182 -10.45 11.14 8.00
CA TYR A 182 -10.13 9.71 8.11
C TYR A 182 -10.16 9.24 9.58
N ARG A 183 -9.66 10.07 10.51
CA ARG A 183 -9.72 9.84 11.97
C ARG A 183 -11.11 9.92 12.57
N SER A 184 -11.98 10.73 12.00
CA SER A 184 -13.38 10.80 12.42
C SER A 184 -14.17 9.59 11.93
N GLU A 185 -13.92 9.16 10.68
CA GLU A 185 -14.63 8.07 10.00
C GLU A 185 -14.17 6.70 10.49
N PHE A 186 -12.86 6.47 10.50
CA PHE A 186 -12.23 5.19 10.84
C PHE A 186 -11.52 5.30 12.18
N ARG A 187 -12.29 5.43 13.26
CA ARG A 187 -11.75 5.74 14.59
C ARG A 187 -10.85 4.66 15.15
N ASP A 188 -11.23 3.39 14.96
CA ASP A 188 -10.62 2.29 15.71
C ASP A 188 -9.41 1.70 15.00
N LYS A 189 -9.54 1.43 13.69
CA LYS A 189 -8.53 0.76 12.87
C LYS A 189 -8.54 1.28 11.44
N THR A 190 -7.49 0.94 10.70
CA THR A 190 -7.43 1.10 9.25
C THR A 190 -8.52 0.21 8.60
N PRO A 191 -9.46 0.75 7.81
CA PRO A 191 -10.40 -0.08 7.06
C PRO A 191 -9.64 -0.90 6.00
N ASP A 192 -10.27 -1.97 5.52
CA ASP A 192 -9.75 -2.65 4.34
C ASP A 192 -9.80 -1.76 3.09
N TYR A 193 -8.89 -2.05 2.17
CA TYR A 193 -8.76 -1.33 0.91
C TYR A 193 -8.60 -2.31 -0.24
N PHE A 194 -9.35 -2.06 -1.30
CA PHE A 194 -9.44 -2.88 -2.49
C PHE A 194 -9.32 -2.00 -3.73
N VAL A 195 -8.47 -2.40 -4.67
CA VAL A 195 -8.31 -1.76 -5.97
C VAL A 195 -8.32 -2.83 -7.04
N GLU A 196 -9.18 -2.67 -8.03
CA GLU A 196 -9.17 -3.43 -9.27
C GLU A 196 -8.95 -2.46 -10.42
N SER A 197 -8.01 -2.78 -11.32
CA SER A 197 -7.72 -1.97 -12.49
C SER A 197 -7.40 -2.85 -13.68
N ASP A 198 -7.96 -2.51 -14.84
CA ASP A 198 -7.40 -2.94 -16.12
C ASP A 198 -6.03 -2.27 -16.33
N ASP A 199 -5.18 -2.84 -17.17
CA ASP A 199 -3.90 -2.21 -17.51
C ASP A 199 -4.13 -0.83 -18.16
N LEU A 200 -3.61 0.21 -17.52
CA LEU A 200 -3.71 1.57 -18.04
C LEU A 200 -2.95 1.76 -19.37
N LEU A 201 -2.05 0.84 -19.72
CA LEU A 201 -1.31 0.81 -20.98
C LEU A 201 -1.96 -0.09 -22.05
N GLY A 202 -3.05 -0.79 -21.72
CA GLY A 202 -3.88 -1.51 -22.68
C GLY A 202 -3.54 -2.98 -22.94
N LYS A 203 -2.74 -3.64 -22.10
CA LYS A 203 -2.67 -5.12 -22.10
C LYS A 203 -4.01 -5.70 -21.64
N ASP A 204 -4.31 -6.91 -22.11
CA ASP A 204 -5.49 -7.67 -21.69
C ASP A 204 -5.26 -8.36 -20.32
N GLN A 205 -4.91 -7.52 -19.34
CA GLN A 205 -4.55 -7.90 -18.00
C GLN A 205 -5.22 -6.96 -16.99
N LYS A 206 -5.59 -7.54 -15.86
CA LYS A 206 -6.22 -6.85 -14.74
C LYS A 206 -5.42 -7.08 -13.47
N ALA A 207 -5.09 -6.01 -12.76
CA ALA A 207 -4.46 -6.08 -11.45
C ALA A 207 -5.52 -5.89 -10.36
N ILE A 208 -5.43 -6.72 -9.31
CA ILE A 208 -6.32 -6.68 -8.15
C ILE A 208 -5.47 -6.67 -6.90
N TRP A 209 -5.64 -5.65 -6.07
CA TRP A 209 -4.99 -5.51 -4.77
C TRP A 209 -6.03 -5.50 -3.67
N TYR A 210 -5.80 -6.33 -2.65
CA TYR A 210 -6.55 -6.28 -1.40
C TYR A 210 -5.58 -6.15 -0.24
N GLN A 211 -5.94 -5.32 0.74
CA GLN A 211 -5.15 -5.12 1.93
C GLN A 211 -6.02 -4.81 3.14
N SER A 212 -5.72 -5.49 4.24
CA SER A 212 -6.30 -5.32 5.56
C SER A 212 -5.17 -5.13 6.57
N SER A 213 -5.52 -4.82 7.82
CA SER A 213 -4.52 -4.69 8.88
C SER A 213 -3.78 -6.01 9.16
N ASN A 214 -4.22 -7.14 8.60
CA ASN A 214 -3.61 -8.45 8.78
C ASN A 214 -2.71 -8.88 7.63
N TYR A 215 -3.01 -8.49 6.40
CA TYR A 215 -2.25 -8.91 5.22
C TYR A 215 -2.50 -8.01 4.00
N ARG A 216 -1.63 -8.12 3.00
CA ARG A 216 -1.90 -7.67 1.63
C ARG A 216 -1.75 -8.82 0.66
N VAL A 217 -2.48 -8.75 -0.46
CA VAL A 217 -2.33 -9.66 -1.59
C VAL A 217 -2.47 -8.89 -2.90
N GLY A 218 -1.53 -9.13 -3.82
CA GLY A 218 -1.55 -8.64 -5.19
C GLY A 218 -1.83 -9.78 -6.16
N LEU A 219 -2.80 -9.60 -7.04
CA LEU A 219 -3.22 -10.57 -8.06
C LEU A 219 -3.14 -9.94 -9.45
N VAL A 220 -2.72 -10.72 -10.44
CA VAL A 220 -2.81 -10.36 -11.85
C VAL A 220 -3.62 -11.42 -12.58
N TYR A 221 -4.72 -11.01 -13.19
CA TYR A 221 -5.53 -11.84 -14.08
C TYR A 221 -5.15 -11.53 -15.53
N ASP A 222 -4.81 -12.57 -16.27
CA ASP A 222 -4.47 -12.56 -17.69
C ASP A 222 -5.65 -13.17 -18.46
N GLU A 223 -6.38 -12.35 -19.21
CA GLU A 223 -7.62 -12.78 -19.86
C GLU A 223 -7.34 -13.75 -21.00
N GLU A 224 -6.36 -13.44 -21.84
CA GLU A 224 -5.93 -14.27 -22.98
C GLU A 224 -5.54 -15.68 -22.53
N GLN A 225 -4.83 -15.79 -21.40
CA GLN A 225 -4.34 -17.06 -20.89
C GLN A 225 -5.31 -17.71 -19.87
N SER A 226 -6.40 -17.02 -19.52
CA SER A 226 -7.35 -17.47 -18.49
C SER A 226 -6.62 -17.93 -17.22
N ARG A 227 -5.71 -17.08 -16.74
CA ARG A 227 -4.79 -17.37 -15.63
C ARG A 227 -4.85 -16.24 -14.61
N LEU A 228 -5.03 -16.61 -13.34
CA LEU A 228 -4.81 -15.71 -12.20
C LEU A 228 -3.47 -16.03 -11.57
N THR A 229 -2.68 -15.00 -11.28
CA THR A 229 -1.36 -15.12 -10.64
C THR A 229 -1.36 -14.30 -9.36
N ILE A 230 -1.08 -14.93 -8.23
CA ILE A 230 -0.73 -14.22 -7.00
C ILE A 230 0.73 -13.81 -7.11
N ILE A 231 0.97 -12.50 -7.15
CA ILE A 231 2.29 -11.89 -7.36
C ILE A 231 2.91 -11.37 -6.06
N ASP A 232 2.09 -11.00 -5.08
CA ASP A 232 2.53 -10.57 -3.75
C ASP A 232 1.57 -11.12 -2.68
N LEU A 233 2.12 -11.60 -1.56
CA LEU A 233 1.38 -12.00 -0.36
C LEU A 233 2.24 -11.73 0.87
N ARG A 234 1.79 -10.84 1.75
CA ARG A 234 2.48 -10.50 3.01
C ARG A 234 1.52 -10.48 4.18
N ALA A 235 2.00 -10.86 5.35
CA ALA A 235 1.26 -10.78 6.60
C ALA A 235 1.86 -9.70 7.51
N TYR A 236 1.00 -8.98 8.22
CA TYR A 236 1.38 -7.94 9.17
C TYR A 236 1.26 -8.44 10.61
N PHE A 237 2.16 -8.00 11.48
CA PHE A 237 2.26 -8.49 12.86
C PHE A 237 2.53 -7.35 13.83
N ASN A 238 1.84 -7.34 14.97
CA ASN A 238 2.06 -6.34 16.02
C ASN A 238 3.43 -6.47 16.70
N ASN A 239 4.03 -7.67 16.69
CA ASN A 239 5.34 -7.95 17.29
C ASN A 239 6.47 -7.96 16.25
N PHE A 240 6.30 -7.26 15.13
CA PHE A 240 7.33 -7.05 14.13
C PHE A 240 7.74 -5.57 14.15
N SER A 241 8.92 -5.31 14.71
CA SER A 241 9.50 -3.98 14.86
C SER A 241 10.33 -3.60 13.63
N GLU A 242 10.35 -2.32 13.28
CA GLU A 242 11.15 -1.82 12.16
C GLU A 242 12.66 -1.97 12.41
N PRO A 243 13.49 -2.17 11.36
CA PRO A 243 14.91 -2.49 11.50
C PRO A 243 15.72 -1.48 12.33
N TYR A 244 15.33 -0.20 12.27
CA TYR A 244 16.06 0.91 12.90
C TYR A 244 15.34 1.47 14.14
N TYR A 245 14.44 0.69 14.75
CA TYR A 245 13.66 1.14 15.92
C TYR A 245 14.54 1.43 17.14
N ILE A 246 15.52 0.54 17.41
CA ILE A 246 16.42 0.64 18.57
C ILE A 246 17.68 1.43 18.21
N SER A 247 18.21 1.25 17.01
CA SER A 247 19.48 1.83 16.56
C SER A 247 19.27 2.57 15.24
N PRO A 248 19.77 3.81 15.12
CA PRO A 248 19.59 4.60 13.91
C PRO A 248 20.32 3.96 12.72
N ASN A 249 19.77 4.15 11.52
CA ASN A 249 20.47 3.79 10.29
C ASN A 249 21.72 4.67 10.12
N SER A 250 22.90 4.05 10.03
CA SER A 250 24.16 4.73 9.73
C SER A 250 24.59 4.59 8.27
N GLN A 251 23.79 3.91 7.44
CA GLN A 251 24.05 3.71 6.02
C GLN A 251 23.48 4.85 5.19
N ILE A 252 23.96 4.98 3.95
CA ILE A 252 23.41 5.93 2.96
C ILE A 252 22.05 5.44 2.46
N ASP A 253 21.97 4.13 2.18
CA ASP A 253 20.75 3.48 1.71
C ASP A 253 19.84 3.12 2.88
N LEU A 254 18.53 3.09 2.60
CA LEU A 254 17.50 2.70 3.56
C LEU A 254 16.86 1.38 3.12
N PHE A 255 16.90 0.38 4.02
CA PHE A 255 16.25 -0.90 3.82
C PHE A 255 15.11 -1.11 4.81
N ILE A 256 13.88 -0.96 4.34
CA ILE A 256 12.66 -1.29 5.06
C ILE A 256 11.90 -2.34 4.27
N ASN A 257 12.02 -3.61 4.67
CA ASN A 257 11.36 -4.71 3.97
C ASN A 257 10.49 -5.52 4.93
N ILE A 258 9.19 -5.56 4.65
CA ILE A 258 8.23 -6.36 5.42
C ILE A 258 8.22 -7.79 4.87
N PRO A 259 8.43 -8.84 5.68
CA PRO A 259 8.56 -10.21 5.19
C PRO A 259 7.42 -10.66 4.27
N SER A 260 7.78 -11.24 3.12
CA SER A 260 6.84 -11.78 2.13
C SER A 260 6.76 -13.30 2.18
N VAL A 261 5.59 -13.83 1.79
CA VAL A 261 5.39 -15.24 1.46
C VAL A 261 5.45 -15.45 -0.05
N ILE A 262 4.88 -14.52 -0.80
CA ILE A 262 4.95 -14.45 -2.25
C ILE A 262 5.39 -13.03 -2.58
N ASP A 263 6.37 -12.89 -3.48
CA ASP A 263 6.87 -11.60 -3.95
C ASP A 263 7.66 -11.84 -5.25
N SER A 264 7.00 -11.60 -6.37
CA SER A 264 7.60 -11.88 -7.67
C SER A 264 8.65 -10.84 -8.09
N ILE A 265 8.76 -9.71 -7.40
CA ILE A 265 9.81 -8.71 -7.66
C ILE A 265 11.14 -9.16 -7.07
N SER A 266 11.17 -9.55 -5.78
CA SER A 266 12.40 -10.06 -5.18
C SER A 266 12.80 -11.44 -5.72
N ASN A 267 11.83 -12.26 -6.12
CA ASN A 267 12.09 -13.54 -6.76
C ASN A 267 11.01 -13.85 -7.81
N PRO A 268 11.30 -13.77 -9.12
CA PRO A 268 10.33 -14.04 -10.20
C PRO A 268 9.66 -15.41 -10.19
N GLN A 269 10.23 -16.40 -9.49
CA GLN A 269 9.63 -17.73 -9.29
C GLN A 269 8.69 -17.78 -8.09
N SER A 270 8.72 -16.78 -7.20
CA SER A 270 7.84 -16.63 -6.06
C SER A 270 6.49 -16.07 -6.49
N LYS A 271 5.70 -16.93 -7.15
CA LYS A 271 4.34 -16.65 -7.62
C LYS A 271 3.46 -17.88 -7.49
N TRP A 272 2.15 -17.69 -7.42
CA TRP A 272 1.19 -18.78 -7.45
C TRP A 272 0.19 -18.61 -8.60
N GLU A 273 0.32 -19.47 -9.60
CA GLU A 273 -0.54 -19.46 -10.78
C GLU A 273 -1.71 -20.44 -10.63
N ILE A 274 -2.90 -19.95 -11.00
CA ILE A 274 -4.14 -20.72 -11.09
C ILE A 274 -4.63 -20.61 -12.54
N ASN A 275 -4.48 -21.71 -13.27
CA ASN A 275 -4.76 -21.80 -14.70
C ASN A 275 -6.18 -22.30 -14.99
N ASN A 276 -6.64 -22.07 -16.22
CA ASN A 276 -7.95 -22.52 -16.71
C ASN A 276 -9.09 -21.95 -15.87
N ILE A 277 -9.04 -20.66 -15.57
CA ILE A 277 -10.07 -19.95 -14.81
C ILE A 277 -10.49 -18.70 -15.56
N LYS A 278 -11.79 -18.44 -15.60
CA LYS A 278 -12.34 -17.22 -16.21
C LYS A 278 -12.97 -16.37 -15.11
N LEU A 279 -12.38 -15.20 -14.85
CA LEU A 279 -12.97 -14.21 -13.94
C LEU A 279 -14.30 -13.73 -14.54
N LYS A 280 -15.36 -13.74 -13.73
CA LYS A 280 -16.71 -13.31 -14.14
C LYS A 280 -17.12 -12.01 -13.49
N LEU A 281 -16.83 -11.87 -12.21
CA LEU A 281 -17.28 -10.76 -11.39
C LEU A 281 -16.34 -10.62 -10.19
N THR A 282 -16.10 -9.37 -9.83
CA THR A 282 -15.62 -9.01 -8.50
C THR A 282 -16.70 -8.20 -7.80
N GLU A 283 -17.01 -8.52 -6.55
CA GLU A 283 -18.04 -7.82 -5.79
C GLU A 283 -17.64 -7.63 -4.32
N LYS A 284 -18.01 -6.49 -3.73
CA LYS A 284 -17.93 -6.26 -2.28
C LYS A 284 -19.16 -6.85 -1.58
N LYS A 285 -18.93 -7.63 -0.52
CA LYS A 285 -19.95 -8.13 0.42
C LYS A 285 -19.64 -7.63 1.84
N GLU A 286 -20.50 -7.99 2.79
CA GLU A 286 -20.40 -7.54 4.18
C GLU A 286 -19.08 -7.95 4.86
N ASP A 287 -18.53 -9.12 4.52
CA ASP A 287 -17.36 -9.72 5.15
C ASP A 287 -16.07 -9.65 4.30
N GLY A 288 -16.12 -9.04 3.11
CA GLY A 288 -14.94 -8.86 2.25
C GLY A 288 -15.27 -8.77 0.76
N TYR A 289 -14.29 -9.11 -0.07
CA TYR A 289 -14.35 -9.03 -1.53
C TYR A 289 -14.34 -10.42 -2.15
N TYR A 290 -15.19 -10.62 -3.16
CA TYR A 290 -15.48 -11.92 -3.75
C TYR A 290 -15.15 -11.89 -5.23
N LEU A 291 -14.18 -12.70 -5.63
CA LEU A 291 -13.80 -12.91 -7.02
C LEU A 291 -14.45 -14.22 -7.48
N SER A 292 -15.49 -14.09 -8.30
CA SER A 292 -16.26 -15.22 -8.86
C SER A 292 -15.69 -15.65 -10.21
N PHE A 293 -15.49 -16.96 -10.37
CA PHE A 293 -14.98 -17.57 -11.58
C PHE A 293 -15.98 -18.59 -12.17
N ASP A 294 -15.66 -19.11 -13.35
CA ASP A 294 -16.36 -20.26 -13.91
C ASP A 294 -16.25 -21.53 -13.04
N ASN A 295 -17.20 -22.46 -13.24
CA ASN A 295 -17.33 -23.69 -12.44
C ASN A 295 -17.60 -23.45 -10.94
N ASN A 296 -18.28 -22.36 -10.60
CA ASN A 296 -18.62 -21.98 -9.21
C ASN A 296 -17.39 -21.85 -8.29
N ARG A 297 -16.23 -21.54 -8.87
CA ARG A 297 -15.00 -21.25 -8.13
C ARG A 297 -15.06 -19.82 -7.61
N GLU A 298 -14.58 -19.62 -6.40
CA GLU A 298 -14.63 -18.30 -5.75
C GLU A 298 -13.37 -18.08 -4.91
N ILE A 299 -12.81 -16.88 -4.96
CA ILE A 299 -11.77 -16.42 -4.02
C ILE A 299 -12.38 -15.30 -3.18
N ARG A 300 -12.37 -15.48 -1.86
CA ARG A 300 -12.87 -14.52 -0.89
C ARG A 300 -11.69 -13.87 -0.17
N LEU A 301 -11.61 -12.56 -0.24
CA LEU A 301 -10.61 -11.73 0.41
C LEU A 301 -11.29 -11.04 1.59
N THR A 302 -11.12 -11.63 2.78
CA THR A 302 -11.72 -11.14 4.03
C THR A 302 -10.66 -10.46 4.88
N GLU A 303 -11.06 -9.75 5.94
CA GLU A 303 -10.09 -9.06 6.81
C GLU A 303 -8.98 -9.98 7.34
N ASN A 304 -9.30 -11.24 7.63
CA ASN A 304 -8.40 -12.16 8.32
C ASN A 304 -7.89 -13.31 7.44
N SER A 305 -8.48 -13.51 6.26
CA SER A 305 -8.19 -14.71 5.48
C SER A 305 -8.47 -14.56 3.99
N ILE A 306 -7.71 -15.33 3.20
CA ILE A 306 -7.97 -15.62 1.79
C ILE A 306 -8.58 -17.02 1.73
N ILE A 307 -9.81 -17.12 1.23
CA ILE A 307 -10.52 -18.40 1.11
C ILE A 307 -10.71 -18.73 -0.36
N PHE A 308 -10.28 -19.91 -0.76
CA PHE A 308 -10.45 -20.43 -2.11
C PHE A 308 -11.48 -21.56 -2.05
N ASP A 309 -12.60 -21.41 -2.76
CA ASP A 309 -13.69 -22.39 -2.79
C ASP A 309 -13.81 -23.05 -4.16
N ASN A 310 -14.09 -24.35 -4.15
CA ASN A 310 -14.38 -25.20 -5.31
C ASN A 310 -13.24 -25.31 -6.35
N PHE A 311 -11.99 -25.03 -6.00
CA PHE A 311 -10.86 -25.34 -6.86
C PHE A 311 -10.54 -26.85 -6.76
N LYS A 312 -10.69 -27.57 -7.87
CA LYS A 312 -10.33 -29.00 -7.95
C LYS A 312 -8.88 -29.18 -7.51
N LYS A 313 -8.63 -30.12 -6.57
CA LYS A 313 -7.30 -30.44 -5.98
C LYS A 313 -6.40 -29.20 -5.81
N PHE A 314 -6.52 -28.51 -4.67
CA PHE A 314 -5.61 -27.42 -4.31
C PHE A 314 -4.14 -27.88 -4.34
N ASN A 315 -3.39 -27.38 -5.33
CA ASN A 315 -1.93 -27.42 -5.35
C ASN A 315 -1.41 -26.20 -4.58
N LEU A 316 -1.33 -26.36 -3.26
CA LEU A 316 -0.77 -25.32 -2.40
C LEU A 316 0.73 -25.17 -2.71
N PRO A 317 1.23 -23.99 -3.07
CA PRO A 317 2.66 -23.78 -3.26
C PRO A 317 3.42 -24.16 -2.00
N VAL A 318 4.61 -24.78 -2.17
CA VAL A 318 5.44 -25.22 -1.04
C VAL A 318 5.74 -24.05 -0.10
N ILE A 319 5.97 -22.85 -0.64
CA ILE A 319 6.24 -21.64 0.14
C ILE A 319 5.06 -21.22 1.02
N VAL A 320 3.83 -21.40 0.55
CA VAL A 320 2.62 -21.14 1.34
C VAL A 320 2.39 -22.24 2.36
N LYS A 321 2.53 -23.51 1.94
CA LYS A 321 2.33 -24.69 2.80
C LYS A 321 3.28 -24.70 4.00
N ASN A 322 4.54 -24.34 3.80
CA ASN A 322 5.58 -24.37 4.82
C ASN A 322 5.83 -22.97 5.41
N SER A 323 4.93 -22.00 5.16
CA SER A 323 5.12 -20.64 5.62
C SER A 323 5.20 -20.59 7.16
N PRO A 324 6.24 -19.97 7.73
CA PRO A 324 6.32 -19.79 9.17
C PRO A 324 5.32 -18.74 9.67
N ILE A 325 4.75 -17.92 8.77
CA ILE A 325 3.91 -16.75 9.09
C ILE A 325 2.44 -16.89 8.68
N LEU A 326 2.05 -17.97 7.97
CA LEU A 326 0.66 -18.25 7.60
C LEU A 326 0.16 -19.57 8.20
N ASN A 327 -1.15 -19.64 8.42
CA ASN A 327 -1.89 -20.88 8.59
C ASN A 327 -2.53 -21.27 7.24
N ALA A 328 -2.59 -22.56 6.96
CA ALA A 328 -3.32 -23.11 5.82
C ALA A 328 -4.22 -24.25 6.29
N LYS A 329 -5.54 -24.04 6.20
CA LYS A 329 -6.56 -25.04 6.56
C LYS A 329 -7.22 -25.53 5.27
N LYS A 330 -7.20 -26.84 5.04
CA LYS A 330 -7.76 -27.45 3.83
C LYS A 330 -8.90 -28.39 4.21
N ASN A 331 -10.04 -28.17 3.57
CA ASN A 331 -11.20 -29.06 3.57
C ASN A 331 -11.36 -29.66 2.17
N ASP A 332 -12.36 -30.52 1.96
CA ASP A 332 -12.57 -31.23 0.68
C ASP A 332 -12.72 -30.27 -0.52
N ASN A 333 -13.42 -29.15 -0.32
CA ASN A 333 -13.72 -28.17 -1.37
C ASN A 333 -13.24 -26.75 -1.07
N SER A 334 -12.54 -26.51 0.04
CA SER A 334 -12.06 -25.17 0.39
C SER A 334 -10.64 -25.18 0.93
N LEU A 335 -9.93 -24.08 0.71
CA LEU A 335 -8.64 -23.77 1.29
C LEU A 335 -8.71 -22.37 1.89
N GLU A 336 -8.47 -22.28 3.19
CA GLU A 336 -8.36 -21.01 3.91
C GLU A 336 -6.90 -20.76 4.27
N ILE A 337 -6.40 -19.59 3.89
CA ILE A 337 -5.09 -19.07 4.24
C ILE A 337 -5.29 -17.86 5.14
N SER A 338 -4.66 -17.86 6.31
CA SER A 338 -4.72 -16.72 7.23
C SER A 338 -3.32 -16.38 7.75
N PRO A 339 -3.03 -15.11 8.07
CA PRO A 339 -1.88 -14.77 8.91
C PRO A 339 -1.90 -15.54 10.23
N LYS A 340 -0.72 -15.80 10.79
CA LYS A 340 -0.61 -16.17 12.21
C LYS A 340 -0.80 -14.93 13.08
N GLU A 341 -1.02 -15.16 14.37
CA GLU A 341 -1.18 -14.05 15.34
C GLU A 341 0.13 -13.29 15.56
N THR A 342 1.24 -14.02 15.64
CA THR A 342 2.56 -13.48 15.99
C THR A 342 3.60 -13.82 14.94
N PHE A 343 4.48 -12.86 14.66
CA PHE A 343 5.71 -13.11 13.92
C PHE A 343 6.57 -14.10 14.72
N PRO A 344 7.05 -15.20 14.11
CA PRO A 344 7.61 -16.35 14.84
C PRO A 344 9.07 -16.15 15.27
N TYR A 345 9.72 -15.07 14.83
CA TYR A 345 11.11 -14.76 15.17
C TYR A 345 11.15 -13.69 16.25
N LYS A 346 12.11 -13.82 17.18
CA LYS A 346 12.33 -12.84 18.26
C LYS A 346 12.90 -11.55 17.71
N GLU A 347 12.65 -10.43 18.38
CA GLU A 347 13.25 -9.12 18.05
C GLU A 347 14.79 -9.18 17.99
N ASP A 348 15.42 -9.91 18.92
CA ASP A 348 16.88 -10.11 18.96
C ASP A 348 17.43 -10.87 17.74
N GLY A 349 16.57 -11.51 16.95
CA GLY A 349 16.93 -12.21 15.71
C GLY A 349 16.98 -11.31 14.47
N LEU A 350 16.62 -10.02 14.60
CA LEU A 350 16.69 -9.01 13.53
C LEU A 350 17.90 -8.08 13.67
N VAL A 351 18.78 -8.32 14.65
CA VAL A 351 20.06 -7.62 14.76
C VAL A 351 20.93 -8.06 13.58
N PHE A 352 20.94 -7.28 12.51
CA PHE A 352 21.97 -7.37 11.49
C PHE A 352 23.28 -6.95 12.14
N PRO A 353 24.22 -7.87 12.42
CA PRO A 353 25.53 -7.47 12.91
C PRO A 353 26.12 -6.58 11.82
N GLY A 354 26.50 -5.35 12.19
CA GLY A 354 27.06 -4.39 11.25
C GLY A 354 28.15 -5.04 10.40
N LEU A 355 27.99 -4.93 9.09
CA LEU A 355 29.07 -5.19 8.12
C LEU A 355 30.17 -4.15 8.27
#